data_AF-A0A516WV82-F1
#
_entry.id   AF-A0A516WV82-F1
#
_cell.length_a   1.000
_cell.length_b   1.000
_cell.length_c   1.000
_cell.angle_alpha   90.00
_cell.angle_beta   90.00
_cell.angle_gamma   90.00
#
_symmetry.space_group_name_H-M   'P 1'
#
loop_
_entity.id
_entity.type
_entity.pdbx_description
1 polymer ?
#
loop_
_entity_poly.entity_id
_entity_poly.type
_entity_poly.pdbx_seq_one_letter_code
_entity_poly.pdbx_strand_id
1 'polypeptide(L)'
;MTHPTESDQIPLFPSPAPAEQTPATPPKKRFWTGFVAGAGSAALVAGMVGASVAIANTAGEPDVFDITGIMTVNGDISYSSLTGFECEGDGGYSDMSPTAAVSVSDESGKLLAKGSLTGSTKLSDSCMFDFTVTDVPRGSTFYEVEISHRGGLSYTEEEAESGLSLSLGD
;
A
#
# COMPACT_ATOMS: atom_id res chain seq x y z
N MET A 1 -51.06 32.76 8.34
CA MET A 1 -49.88 33.43 8.92
C MET A 1 -48.67 32.64 8.44
N THR A 2 -47.98 33.21 7.46
CA THR A 2 -46.89 32.61 6.68
C THR A 2 -45.55 32.99 7.31
N HIS A 3 -44.76 32.00 7.74
CA HIS A 3 -43.37 32.18 8.16
C HIS A 3 -42.42 31.67 7.06
N PRO A 4 -41.29 32.36 6.80
CA PRO A 4 -40.46 32.13 5.62
C PRO A 4 -39.41 31.04 5.84
N THR A 5 -39.02 30.41 4.74
CA THR A 5 -37.87 29.53 4.57
C THR A 5 -36.58 30.36 4.63
N GLU A 6 -35.73 30.11 5.63
CA GLU A 6 -34.40 30.69 5.74
C GLU A 6 -33.37 29.72 5.12
N SER A 7 -32.73 30.20 4.05
CA SER A 7 -31.76 29.48 3.23
C SER A 7 -30.37 29.68 3.84
N ASP A 8 -29.80 28.64 4.43
CA ASP A 8 -28.44 28.65 4.98
C ASP A 8 -27.41 28.63 3.83
N GLN A 9 -26.74 29.77 3.62
CA GLN A 9 -25.71 29.94 2.59
C GLN A 9 -24.35 29.51 3.13
N ILE A 10 -23.82 28.41 2.60
CA ILE A 10 -22.45 27.95 2.84
C ILE A 10 -21.46 28.93 2.18
N PRO A 11 -20.45 29.46 2.87
CA PRO A 11 -19.42 30.28 2.23
C PRO A 11 -18.55 29.44 1.28
N LEU A 12 -18.49 29.85 0.02
CA LEU A 12 -17.57 29.31 -0.98
C LEU A 12 -16.15 29.80 -0.70
N PHE A 13 -15.29 28.91 -0.20
CA PHE A 13 -13.86 29.16 -0.16
C PHE A 13 -13.29 29.14 -1.60
N PRO A 14 -12.41 30.09 -1.98
CA PRO A 14 -11.74 30.03 -3.27
C PRO A 14 -10.75 28.86 -3.31
N SER A 15 -10.84 28.04 -4.36
CA SER A 15 -9.93 26.95 -4.65
C SER A 15 -8.51 27.48 -4.92
N PRO A 16 -7.44 26.89 -4.36
CA PRO A 16 -6.09 27.21 -4.78
C PRO A 16 -5.86 26.67 -6.21
N ALA A 17 -5.27 27.50 -7.07
CA ALA A 17 -4.94 27.15 -8.45
C ALA A 17 -3.85 26.06 -8.51
N PRO A 18 -3.81 25.24 -9.58
CA PRO A 18 -2.73 24.29 -9.80
C PRO A 18 -1.40 25.03 -10.02
N ALA A 19 -0.38 24.65 -9.26
CA ALA A 19 0.99 25.08 -9.53
C ALA A 19 1.49 24.39 -10.80
N GLU A 20 1.49 25.14 -11.91
CA GLU A 20 2.07 24.74 -13.18
C GLU A 20 3.61 24.72 -13.04
N GLN A 21 4.20 23.54 -12.84
CA GLN A 21 5.66 23.40 -12.83
C GLN A 21 6.17 23.34 -14.27
N THR A 22 6.65 24.48 -14.77
CA THR A 22 7.35 24.56 -16.06
C THR A 22 8.68 23.80 -15.98
N PRO A 23 9.01 22.93 -16.96
CA PRO A 23 10.32 22.28 -17.03
C PRO A 23 11.42 23.31 -17.28
N ALA A 24 12.34 23.46 -16.33
CA ALA A 24 13.54 24.27 -16.52
C ALA A 24 14.50 23.55 -17.49
N THR A 25 14.60 24.06 -18.72
CA THR A 25 15.60 23.63 -19.69
C THR A 25 16.97 24.20 -19.30
N PRO A 26 18.06 23.40 -19.23
CA PRO A 26 19.39 23.94 -18.98
C PRO A 26 19.95 24.63 -20.24
N PRO A 27 20.59 25.81 -20.10
CA PRO A 27 21.06 26.58 -21.25
C PRO A 27 22.36 26.02 -21.84
N LYS A 28 22.40 25.87 -23.18
CA LYS A 28 23.63 25.68 -23.97
C LYS A 28 24.16 27.02 -24.48
N LYS A 29 25.37 27.42 -24.06
CA LYS A 29 26.29 28.34 -24.77
C LYS A 29 27.72 27.93 -24.43
N ARG A 30 28.51 27.33 -25.33
CA ARG A 30 29.18 27.83 -26.55
C ARG A 30 30.38 28.74 -26.26
N PHE A 31 31.56 28.11 -26.32
CA PHE A 31 32.80 28.55 -26.98
C PHE A 31 33.50 29.82 -26.46
N TRP A 32 34.62 29.65 -25.73
CA TRP A 32 35.78 30.53 -25.90
C TRP A 32 37.10 29.84 -25.49
N THR A 33 38.07 29.99 -26.38
CA THR A 33 39.46 29.50 -26.36
C THR A 33 40.34 30.30 -25.40
N GLY A 34 41.27 29.64 -24.71
CA GLY A 34 42.36 30.30 -23.99
C GLY A 34 43.36 29.33 -23.40
N PHE A 35 44.40 28.99 -24.18
CA PHE A 35 45.63 28.35 -23.73
C PHE A 35 46.32 29.21 -22.67
N VAL A 36 46.72 28.63 -21.54
CA VAL A 36 48.02 28.95 -20.89
C VAL A 36 48.59 27.65 -20.32
N ALA A 37 49.63 27.16 -20.98
CA ALA A 37 50.57 26.21 -20.41
C ALA A 37 51.50 26.97 -19.44
N GLY A 38 51.65 26.47 -18.22
CA GLY A 38 52.60 26.95 -17.24
C GLY A 38 53.13 25.79 -16.41
N ALA A 39 54.27 25.24 -16.84
CA ALA A 39 55.03 24.23 -16.13
C ALA A 39 55.68 24.82 -14.85
N GLY A 40 55.75 24.04 -13.78
CA GLY A 40 56.48 24.41 -12.55
C GLY A 40 56.24 23.42 -11.42
N SER A 41 57.05 22.36 -11.40
CA SER A 41 57.06 21.27 -10.41
C SER A 41 57.50 21.68 -9.00
N ALA A 42 56.98 20.92 -8.01
CA ALA A 42 57.54 20.58 -6.69
C ALA A 42 56.81 21.14 -5.45
N ALA A 43 55.87 20.35 -4.91
CA ALA A 43 55.77 20.05 -3.47
C ALA A 43 54.92 18.78 -3.29
N LEU A 44 55.42 17.86 -2.47
CA LEU A 44 55.00 16.47 -2.29
C LEU A 44 53.63 16.34 -1.62
N VAL A 45 52.67 15.60 -2.20
CA VAL A 45 51.77 14.70 -1.44
C VAL A 45 51.37 13.51 -2.33
N ALA A 46 51.48 12.34 -1.72
CA ALA A 46 51.20 10.98 -2.16
C ALA A 46 50.08 10.79 -3.21
N GLY A 47 50.33 9.87 -4.14
CA GLY A 47 49.37 9.48 -5.17
C GLY A 47 48.16 8.73 -4.62
N MET A 48 47.06 8.83 -5.34
CA MET A 48 46.06 7.76 -5.45
C MET A 48 45.53 7.78 -6.88
N VAL A 49 45.81 6.70 -7.60
CA VAL A 49 45.06 6.31 -8.79
C VAL A 49 43.62 6.11 -8.31
N GLY A 50 42.72 7.06 -8.63
CA GLY A 50 41.31 6.96 -8.30
C GLY A 50 40.65 5.86 -9.12
N ALA A 51 40.84 4.61 -8.70
CA ALA A 51 40.03 3.50 -9.17
C ALA A 51 38.63 3.67 -8.56
N SER A 52 37.72 4.28 -9.32
CA SER A 52 36.30 4.29 -8.97
C SER A 52 35.75 2.87 -9.16
N VAL A 53 35.74 2.09 -8.08
CA VAL A 53 35.02 0.82 -8.01
C VAL A 53 33.53 1.15 -8.00
N ALA A 54 32.85 0.93 -9.12
CA ALA A 54 31.40 0.92 -9.16
C ALA A 54 30.93 -0.36 -8.45
N ILE A 55 30.46 -0.22 -7.20
CA ILE A 55 29.74 -1.29 -6.52
C ILE A 55 28.34 -1.32 -7.13
N ALA A 56 28.14 -2.21 -8.10
CA ALA A 56 26.80 -2.57 -8.53
C ALA A 56 26.18 -3.42 -7.41
N ASN A 57 25.24 -2.83 -6.67
CA ASN A 57 24.37 -3.61 -5.78
C ASN A 57 23.48 -4.46 -6.67
N THR A 58 23.84 -5.73 -6.82
CA THR A 58 22.92 -6.76 -7.32
C THR A 58 21.88 -6.97 -6.23
N ALA A 59 20.81 -6.16 -6.23
CA ALA A 59 19.63 -6.48 -5.45
C ALA A 59 19.03 -7.75 -6.06
N GLY A 60 19.07 -8.86 -5.33
CA GLY A 60 18.32 -10.05 -5.72
C GLY A 60 16.83 -9.74 -5.82
N GLU A 61 16.09 -10.56 -6.57
CA GLU A 61 14.62 -10.50 -6.52
C GLU A 61 14.15 -10.58 -5.07
N PRO A 62 13.20 -9.71 -4.66
CA PRO A 62 12.66 -9.75 -3.31
C PRO A 62 12.04 -11.13 -3.07
N ASP A 63 12.37 -11.73 -1.94
CA ASP A 63 11.77 -13.00 -1.51
C ASP A 63 10.36 -12.71 -1.01
N VAL A 64 9.36 -13.32 -1.64
CA VAL A 64 7.94 -13.04 -1.44
C VAL A 64 7.14 -14.32 -1.27
N PHE A 65 5.97 -14.20 -0.63
CA PHE A 65 4.99 -15.27 -0.49
C PHE A 65 3.56 -14.74 -0.54
N ASP A 66 2.60 -15.65 -0.66
CA ASP A 66 1.18 -15.32 -0.65
C ASP A 66 0.58 -15.65 0.71
N ILE A 67 -0.21 -14.73 1.26
CA ILE A 67 -1.05 -14.98 2.43
C ILE A 67 -2.45 -15.34 1.93
N THR A 68 -2.94 -16.50 2.35
CA THR A 68 -4.30 -16.95 2.06
C THR A 68 -5.04 -17.23 3.36
N GLY A 69 -6.35 -17.14 3.34
CA GLY A 69 -7.12 -17.48 4.53
C GLY A 69 -8.61 -17.34 4.36
N ILE A 70 -9.28 -17.63 5.46
CA ILE A 70 -10.73 -17.59 5.59
C ILE A 70 -11.09 -16.59 6.68
N MET A 71 -12.10 -15.76 6.39
CA MET A 71 -12.68 -14.81 7.31
C MET A 71 -14.17 -15.13 7.48
N THR A 72 -14.58 -15.55 8.67
CA THR A 72 -15.99 -15.85 8.96
C THR A 72 -16.65 -14.65 9.63
N VAL A 73 -17.80 -14.22 9.12
CA VAL A 73 -18.65 -13.21 9.75
C VAL A 73 -19.92 -13.89 10.26
N ASN A 74 -20.13 -13.87 11.57
CA ASN A 74 -21.33 -14.38 12.22
C ASN A 74 -22.31 -13.24 12.51
N GLY A 75 -23.60 -13.43 12.18
CA GLY A 75 -24.65 -12.46 12.46
C GLY A 75 -25.27 -11.86 11.19
N ASP A 76 -25.35 -10.52 11.14
CA ASP A 76 -26.05 -9.80 10.07
C ASP A 76 -25.37 -10.02 8.71
N ILE A 77 -25.96 -10.89 7.89
CA ILE A 77 -25.50 -11.23 6.54
C ILE A 77 -26.67 -11.19 5.53
N SER A 78 -26.35 -10.85 4.29
CA SER A 78 -27.29 -10.84 3.16
C SER A 78 -26.76 -11.68 2.00
N TYR A 79 -27.60 -11.96 0.99
CA TYR A 79 -27.15 -12.62 -0.23
C TYR A 79 -26.40 -11.63 -1.12
N SER A 80 -25.24 -12.04 -1.62
CA SER A 80 -24.49 -11.26 -2.60
C SER A 80 -25.05 -11.47 -4.01
N SER A 81 -25.01 -10.42 -4.81
CA SER A 81 -25.36 -10.47 -6.24
C SER A 81 -24.15 -10.66 -7.15
N LEU A 82 -22.94 -10.66 -6.58
CA LEU A 82 -21.70 -10.78 -7.35
C LEU A 82 -21.37 -12.26 -7.63
N THR A 83 -21.00 -12.56 -8.87
CA THR A 83 -20.57 -13.93 -9.24
C THR A 83 -19.33 -14.33 -8.43
N GLY A 84 -19.37 -15.53 -7.85
CA GLY A 84 -18.31 -16.04 -6.96
C GLY A 84 -18.52 -15.73 -5.48
N PHE A 85 -19.57 -14.98 -5.14
CA PHE A 85 -19.92 -14.62 -3.77
C PHE A 85 -21.37 -14.98 -3.48
N GLU A 86 -21.61 -15.89 -2.54
CA GLU A 86 -22.96 -16.29 -2.13
C GLU A 86 -23.57 -15.36 -1.07
N CYS A 87 -22.75 -14.63 -0.31
CA CYS A 87 -23.20 -13.79 0.79
C CYS A 87 -22.29 -12.56 0.95
N GLU A 88 -22.77 -11.58 1.68
CA GLU A 88 -22.00 -10.42 2.12
C GLU A 88 -22.46 -9.99 3.50
N GLY A 89 -21.63 -9.21 4.20
CA GLY A 89 -22.01 -8.63 5.47
C GLY A 89 -23.11 -7.59 5.28
N ASP A 90 -24.02 -7.50 6.25
CA ASP A 90 -25.14 -6.57 6.25
C ASP A 90 -25.18 -5.79 7.57
N GLY A 91 -25.91 -4.68 7.60
CA GLY A 91 -26.09 -3.84 8.78
C GLY A 91 -24.77 -3.50 9.46
N GLY A 92 -24.58 -4.07 10.65
CA GLY A 92 -23.38 -3.89 11.46
C GLY A 92 -22.09 -4.41 10.82
N TYR A 93 -22.14 -5.24 9.76
CA TYR A 93 -21.01 -5.79 9.00
C TYR A 93 -21.02 -5.39 7.52
N SER A 94 -21.75 -4.34 7.14
CA SER A 94 -21.87 -3.89 5.74
C SER A 94 -20.54 -3.54 5.04
N ASP A 95 -19.48 -3.35 5.82
CA ASP A 95 -18.11 -3.16 5.35
C ASP A 95 -17.44 -4.46 4.85
N MET A 96 -18.01 -5.62 5.18
CA MET A 96 -17.60 -6.94 4.72
C MET A 96 -18.32 -7.30 3.42
N SER A 97 -18.04 -6.54 2.36
CA SER A 97 -18.56 -6.79 1.02
C SER A 97 -17.53 -7.50 0.14
N PRO A 98 -17.91 -8.03 -1.04
CA PRO A 98 -16.96 -8.59 -2.00
C PRO A 98 -15.84 -7.64 -2.44
N THR A 99 -16.00 -6.33 -2.20
CA THR A 99 -15.02 -5.30 -2.55
C THR A 99 -14.10 -4.91 -1.39
N ALA A 100 -14.26 -5.54 -0.22
CA ALA A 100 -13.41 -5.29 0.93
C ALA A 100 -11.95 -5.59 0.60
N ALA A 101 -11.08 -4.64 0.94
CA ALA A 101 -9.64 -4.80 0.78
C ALA A 101 -9.07 -5.61 1.93
N VAL A 102 -8.03 -6.38 1.64
CA VAL A 102 -7.16 -6.95 2.67
C VAL A 102 -5.83 -6.23 2.61
N SER A 103 -5.29 -5.82 3.75
CA SER A 103 -4.00 -5.17 3.83
C SER A 103 -3.08 -5.90 4.80
N VAL A 104 -1.80 -5.91 4.47
CA VAL A 104 -0.76 -6.56 5.28
C VAL A 104 0.32 -5.53 5.56
N SER A 105 0.65 -5.33 6.84
CA SER A 105 1.67 -4.38 7.29
C SER A 105 2.70 -5.06 8.19
N ASP A 106 3.89 -4.46 8.29
CA ASP A 106 4.96 -4.90 9.21
C ASP A 106 4.82 -4.30 10.62
N GLU A 107 5.78 -4.62 11.50
CA GLU A 107 5.78 -4.14 12.88
C GLU A 107 5.89 -2.62 13.06
N SER A 108 6.28 -1.89 12.01
CA SER A 108 6.35 -0.44 12.00
C SER A 108 5.05 0.22 11.51
N GLY A 109 4.06 -0.60 11.12
CA GLY A 109 2.83 -0.16 10.48
C GLY A 109 3.04 0.21 9.00
N LYS A 110 4.15 -0.19 8.39
CA LYS A 110 4.37 0.03 6.96
C LYS A 110 3.60 -1.02 6.18
N LEU A 111 2.77 -0.55 5.27
CA LEU A 111 2.06 -1.40 4.33
C LEU A 111 3.05 -2.17 3.44
N LEU A 112 2.95 -3.49 3.48
CA LEU A 112 3.75 -4.42 2.70
C LEU A 112 3.04 -4.82 1.40
N ALA A 113 1.75 -5.17 1.50
CA ALA A 113 0.97 -5.65 0.37
C ALA A 113 -0.54 -5.38 0.56
N LYS A 114 -1.28 -5.46 -0.54
CA LYS A 114 -2.75 -5.42 -0.55
C LYS A 114 -3.30 -6.61 -1.33
N GLY A 115 -4.37 -7.17 -0.82
CA GLY A 115 -5.13 -8.24 -1.44
C GLY A 115 -6.62 -7.93 -1.45
N SER A 116 -7.40 -8.97 -1.70
CA SER A 116 -8.85 -8.87 -1.80
C SER A 116 -9.51 -10.14 -1.31
N LEU A 117 -10.81 -10.04 -1.05
CA LEU A 117 -11.65 -11.22 -0.97
C LEU A 117 -11.77 -11.86 -2.35
N THR A 118 -11.71 -13.18 -2.41
CA THR A 118 -11.71 -13.96 -3.67
C THR A 118 -13.01 -14.74 -3.87
N GLY A 119 -13.78 -14.94 -2.79
CA GLY A 119 -15.11 -15.53 -2.84
C GLY A 119 -15.79 -15.48 -1.49
N SER A 120 -17.04 -15.93 -1.46
CA SER A 120 -17.75 -16.16 -0.21
C SER A 120 -18.72 -17.33 -0.31
N THR A 121 -18.79 -18.13 0.74
CA THR A 121 -19.76 -19.21 0.89
C THR A 121 -20.75 -18.87 1.99
N LYS A 122 -22.04 -19.02 1.70
CA LYS A 122 -23.08 -18.81 2.70
C LYS A 122 -23.22 -20.04 3.58
N LEU A 123 -23.05 -19.86 4.89
CA LEU A 123 -23.40 -20.82 5.92
C LEU A 123 -24.74 -20.40 6.55
N SER A 124 -25.26 -21.16 7.53
CA SER A 124 -26.59 -20.93 8.11
C SER A 124 -26.86 -19.46 8.48
N ASP A 125 -26.14 -18.94 9.48
CA ASP A 125 -26.25 -17.56 9.99
C ASP A 125 -24.89 -16.85 9.93
N SER A 126 -24.02 -17.30 9.02
CA SER A 126 -22.69 -16.75 8.84
C SER A 126 -22.26 -16.74 7.38
N CYS A 127 -21.36 -15.82 7.05
CA CYS A 127 -20.77 -15.70 5.74
C CYS A 127 -19.27 -15.95 5.84
N MET A 128 -18.80 -16.93 5.10
CA MET A 128 -17.39 -17.30 5.06
C MET A 128 -16.75 -16.68 3.82
N PHE A 129 -15.76 -15.82 3.98
CA PHE A 129 -15.03 -15.18 2.90
C PHE A 129 -13.65 -15.80 2.73
N ASP A 130 -13.30 -16.16 1.50
CA ASP A 130 -11.93 -16.51 1.13
C ASP A 130 -11.18 -15.23 0.76
N PHE A 131 -9.90 -15.12 1.14
CA PHE A 131 -9.07 -13.99 0.76
C PHE A 131 -7.67 -14.40 0.34
N THR A 132 -7.02 -13.52 -0.41
CA THR A 132 -5.64 -13.70 -0.85
C THR A 132 -4.93 -12.36 -0.93
N VAL A 133 -3.70 -12.33 -0.44
CA VAL A 133 -2.75 -11.22 -0.58
C VAL A 133 -1.49 -11.79 -1.22
N THR A 134 -1.16 -11.34 -2.43
CA THR A 134 0.01 -11.84 -3.15
C THR A 134 1.23 -10.95 -2.92
N ASP A 135 2.41 -11.51 -3.22
CA ASP A 135 3.68 -10.77 -3.28
C ASP A 135 4.05 -10.09 -1.94
N VAL A 136 3.75 -10.73 -0.81
CA VAL A 136 4.10 -10.25 0.53
C VAL A 136 5.60 -10.46 0.77
N PRO A 137 6.40 -9.40 0.99
CA PRO A 137 7.83 -9.55 1.28
C PRO A 137 8.08 -10.29 2.59
N ARG A 138 9.02 -11.23 2.57
CA ARG A 138 9.50 -11.94 3.77
C ARG A 138 10.37 -11.08 4.67
N GLY A 139 10.58 -11.56 5.89
CA GLY A 139 11.55 -11.03 6.85
C GLY A 139 11.01 -9.98 7.80
N SER A 140 9.68 -9.81 7.88
CA SER A 140 9.05 -8.97 8.91
C SER A 140 8.95 -9.73 10.24
N THR A 141 8.94 -9.01 11.37
CA THR A 141 8.85 -9.67 12.69
C THR A 141 7.47 -10.27 12.91
N PHE A 142 6.44 -9.55 12.49
CA PHE A 142 5.07 -10.03 12.40
C PHE A 142 4.38 -9.35 11.22
N TYR A 143 3.29 -9.97 10.76
CA TYR A 143 2.42 -9.47 9.70
C TYR A 143 1.09 -9.10 10.33
N GLU A 144 0.75 -7.82 10.31
CA GLU A 144 -0.57 -7.34 10.69
C GLU A 144 -1.51 -7.42 9.49
N VAL A 145 -2.50 -8.31 9.57
CA VAL A 145 -3.50 -8.53 8.53
C VAL A 145 -4.80 -7.86 8.93
N GLU A 146 -5.20 -6.85 8.16
CA GLU A 146 -6.46 -6.11 8.35
C GLU A 146 -7.38 -6.36 7.15
N ILE A 147 -8.64 -6.70 7.42
CA ILE A 147 -9.69 -6.85 6.42
C ILE A 147 -10.69 -5.71 6.56
N SER A 148 -10.97 -5.04 5.46
CA SER A 148 -11.75 -3.80 5.40
C SER A 148 -11.13 -2.71 6.27
N HIS A 149 -11.68 -2.48 7.47
CA HIS A 149 -11.26 -1.43 8.40
C HIS A 149 -11.43 -1.86 9.88
N ARG A 150 -11.48 -3.17 10.13
CA ARG A 150 -11.89 -3.71 11.44
C ARG A 150 -10.73 -3.96 12.40
N GLY A 151 -9.61 -3.28 12.16
CA GLY A 151 -8.35 -3.48 12.86
C GLY A 151 -7.64 -4.73 12.39
N GLY A 152 -6.31 -4.70 12.48
CA GLY A 152 -5.45 -5.81 12.11
C GLY A 152 -5.24 -6.82 13.23
N LEU A 153 -5.02 -8.08 12.84
CA LEU A 153 -4.51 -9.13 13.71
C LEU A 153 -3.08 -9.48 13.30
N SER A 154 -2.19 -9.63 14.29
CA SER A 154 -0.77 -9.90 14.07
C SER A 154 -0.49 -11.40 14.05
N TYR A 155 0.29 -11.83 13.06
CA TYR A 155 0.71 -13.23 12.86
C TYR A 155 2.22 -13.32 12.66
N THR A 156 2.83 -14.45 13.03
CA THR A 156 4.22 -14.72 12.61
C THR A 156 4.30 -15.00 11.10
N GLU A 157 5.50 -15.00 10.55
CA GLU A 157 5.72 -15.40 9.16
C GLU A 157 5.19 -16.82 8.88
N GLU A 158 5.49 -17.77 9.78
CA GLU A 158 5.05 -19.15 9.60
C GLU A 158 3.52 -19.30 9.67
N GLU A 159 2.84 -18.53 10.54
CA GLU A 159 1.38 -18.51 10.63
C GLU A 159 0.76 -17.91 9.36
N ALA A 160 1.32 -16.81 8.87
CA ALA A 160 0.87 -16.12 7.66
C ALA A 160 1.02 -17.01 6.41
N GLU A 161 2.08 -17.80 6.31
CA GLU A 161 2.30 -18.77 5.23
C GLU A 161 1.42 -20.01 5.31
N SER A 162 1.11 -20.47 6.52
CA SER A 162 0.35 -21.71 6.72
C SER A 162 -1.12 -21.57 6.35
N GLY A 163 -1.60 -20.33 6.24
CA GLY A 163 -2.98 -19.99 5.97
C GLY A 163 -3.72 -19.57 7.24
N LEU A 164 -4.52 -18.52 7.13
CA LEU A 164 -5.15 -17.85 8.26
C LEU A 164 -6.63 -18.23 8.39
N SER A 165 -7.14 -18.23 9.62
CA SER A 165 -8.56 -18.39 9.93
C SER A 165 -8.97 -17.34 10.95
N LEU A 166 -9.87 -16.45 10.56
CA LEU A 166 -10.35 -15.32 11.36
C LEU A 166 -11.87 -15.42 11.50
N SER A 167 -12.39 -14.86 12.60
CA SER A 167 -13.83 -14.81 12.86
C SER A 167 -14.22 -13.46 13.46
N LEU A 168 -15.33 -12.89 12.98
CA LEU A 168 -16.00 -11.74 13.56
C LEU A 168 -17.43 -12.10 13.95
N GLY A 169 -17.90 -11.51 15.04
CA GLY A 169 -19.19 -11.83 15.63
C GLY A 169 -19.13 -13.05 16.56
N ASP A 170 -20.09 -13.09 17.49
CA ASP A 170 -20.23 -14.08 18.56
C ASP A 170 -21.54 -14.88 18.42
#